data_AF-A0A925G163-F1
#
_entry.id   AF-A0A925G163-F1
#
_cell.length_a   1.000
_cell.length_b   1.000
_cell.length_c   1.000
_cell.angle_alpha   90.00
_cell.angle_beta   90.00
_cell.angle_gamma   90.00
#
_symmetry.space_group_name_H-M   'P 1'
#
loop_
_entity.id
_entity.type
_entity.pdbx_description
1 polymer ?
#
loop_
_entity_poly.entity_id
_entity_poly.type
_entity_poly.pdbx_seq_one_letter_code
_entity_poly.pdbx_strand_id
1 'polypeptide(L)'
;MFRISVFLIILMAVIFSITGLAQIESPPTTTPVLDVGDSVSARYETLAKAFGKNKEIPSQYKKQIIYALSYFPELTNTSIRFEVRKSKDGIISTRPTVGSIFRRSSKRTYLVIIDDSTAGRTLPSFSDADVNGQVGILGHELCHIVYFNNCTGMGLIGLGVAHVSKGFMDRFEYNTDSVDIERGLGYQLRSWKQFIDKGFMAMRAVQKPSDQDKLDKRYMSVAQIEAVMAKSELYKSLRPLKSN
;
A
#
# COMPACT_ATOMS: atom_id res chain seq x y z
N MET A 1 -27.91 -51.09 -0.45
CA MET A 1 -28.46 -49.81 -0.99
C MET A 1 -28.35 -48.76 0.11
N PHE A 2 -27.19 -48.12 0.26
CA PHE A 2 -26.97 -47.08 1.29
C PHE A 2 -26.96 -45.71 0.58
N ARG A 3 -28.08 -45.00 0.67
CA ARG A 3 -28.16 -43.59 0.30
C ARG A 3 -27.65 -42.77 1.49
N ILE A 4 -26.35 -42.50 1.50
CA ILE A 4 -25.78 -41.49 2.40
C ILE A 4 -26.18 -40.13 1.81
N SER A 5 -27.16 -39.50 2.45
CA SER A 5 -27.62 -38.16 2.13
C SER A 5 -26.44 -37.18 2.18
N VAL A 6 -26.16 -36.56 1.04
CA VAL A 6 -25.12 -35.51 0.80
C VAL A 6 -25.29 -34.27 1.70
N PHE A 7 -26.32 -34.24 2.54
CA PHE A 7 -26.68 -33.12 3.41
C PHE A 7 -25.86 -33.02 4.71
N LEU A 8 -25.09 -34.06 5.11
CA LEU A 8 -24.31 -34.04 6.36
C LEU A 8 -22.81 -33.69 6.18
N ILE A 9 -22.35 -33.45 4.94
CA ILE A 9 -20.96 -33.02 4.66
C ILE A 9 -20.88 -31.50 4.46
N ILE A 10 -22.02 -30.82 4.22
CA ILE A 10 -22.06 -29.36 4.00
C ILE A 10 -22.11 -28.57 5.31
N LEU A 11 -22.45 -29.20 6.45
CA LEU A 11 -22.52 -28.52 7.75
C LEU A 11 -21.17 -28.44 8.51
N MET A 12 -20.13 -29.13 8.06
CA MET A 12 -18.75 -28.97 8.59
C MET A 12 -17.86 -28.06 7.73
N ALA A 13 -18.40 -27.41 6.69
CA ALA A 13 -17.66 -26.51 5.81
C ALA A 13 -17.98 -25.02 6.01
N VAL A 14 -18.80 -24.67 7.01
CA VAL A 14 -19.26 -23.26 7.24
C VAL A 14 -18.79 -22.69 8.59
N ILE A 15 -17.99 -23.42 9.37
CA ILE A 15 -17.43 -22.93 10.64
C ILE A 15 -15.90 -22.95 10.57
N PHE A 16 -15.32 -22.14 9.68
CA PHE A 16 -13.93 -21.70 9.78
C PHE A 16 -13.75 -20.39 9.01
N SER A 17 -14.38 -19.32 9.49
CA SER A 17 -14.10 -17.96 9.03
C SER A 17 -14.30 -16.93 10.13
N ILE A 18 -14.03 -17.28 11.40
CA ILE A 18 -13.93 -16.29 12.47
C ILE A 18 -12.87 -16.73 13.49
N THR A 19 -11.61 -16.88 13.07
CA THR A 19 -10.47 -16.83 13.98
C THR A 19 -9.24 -16.53 13.15
N GLY A 20 -8.87 -15.26 13.10
CA GLY A 20 -7.72 -14.79 12.34
C GLY A 20 -7.54 -13.27 12.36
N LEU A 21 -8.09 -12.58 13.36
CA LEU A 21 -7.43 -11.36 13.84
C LEU A 21 -6.17 -11.85 14.55
N ALA A 22 -5.14 -12.19 13.76
CA ALA A 22 -3.80 -12.14 14.26
C ALA A 22 -3.66 -10.75 14.87
N GLN A 23 -3.40 -10.69 16.17
CA GLN A 23 -3.01 -9.46 16.81
C GLN A 23 -1.88 -8.88 15.97
N ILE A 24 -2.15 -7.77 15.30
CA ILE A 24 -1.13 -6.95 14.70
C ILE A 24 -0.27 -6.55 15.90
N GLU A 25 0.88 -7.20 16.07
CA GLU A 25 1.91 -6.73 16.97
C GLU A 25 2.11 -5.25 16.62
N SER A 26 1.77 -4.40 17.59
CA SER A 26 1.64 -2.95 17.42
C SER A 26 2.82 -2.37 16.64
N PRO A 27 2.58 -1.49 15.64
CA PRO A 27 3.64 -0.94 14.81
C PRO A 27 4.62 -0.14 15.68
N PRO A 28 5.89 -0.01 15.27
CA PRO A 28 6.83 0.87 15.94
C PRO A 28 6.22 2.26 15.87
N THR A 29 6.00 2.86 17.04
CA THR A 29 5.25 4.09 17.21
C THR A 29 6.07 5.26 16.66
N THR A 30 6.14 5.40 15.34
CA THR A 30 6.54 6.64 14.70
C THR A 30 5.34 7.58 14.82
N THR A 31 5.45 8.53 15.73
CA THR A 31 4.56 9.70 15.78
C THR A 31 4.40 10.25 14.36
N PRO A 32 3.17 10.47 13.86
CA PRO A 32 2.98 10.98 12.52
C PRO A 32 3.74 12.28 12.32
N VAL A 33 4.42 12.40 11.20
CA VAL A 33 5.18 13.59 10.84
C VAL A 33 4.47 14.26 9.68
N LEU A 34 4.19 15.56 9.78
CA LEU A 34 3.47 16.29 8.74
C LEU A 34 4.25 16.29 7.42
N ASP A 35 5.57 16.50 7.49
CA ASP A 35 6.48 16.54 6.35
C ASP A 35 7.76 15.79 6.67
N VAL A 36 8.11 14.82 5.82
CA VAL A 36 9.30 13.98 5.97
C VAL A 36 10.50 14.46 5.15
N GLY A 37 10.37 15.52 4.34
CA GLY A 37 11.36 15.95 3.36
C GLY A 37 12.81 15.94 3.85
N ASP A 38 13.11 16.71 4.89
CA ASP A 38 14.47 16.80 5.47
C ASP A 38 14.89 15.49 6.17
N SER A 39 13.93 14.87 6.87
CA SER A 39 14.18 13.67 7.67
C SER A 39 14.57 12.46 6.82
N VAL A 40 14.08 12.37 5.58
CA VAL A 40 14.39 11.29 4.63
C VAL A 40 15.89 11.22 4.35
N SER A 41 16.53 12.37 4.11
CA SER A 41 17.97 12.41 3.90
C SER A 41 18.74 12.27 5.21
N ALA A 42 18.31 12.95 6.28
CA ALA A 42 19.01 12.95 7.55
C ALA A 42 19.09 11.56 8.20
N ARG A 43 18.05 10.73 8.03
CA ARG A 43 17.94 9.40 8.67
C ARG A 43 18.42 8.25 7.78
N TYR A 44 18.76 8.51 6.51
CA TYR A 44 19.03 7.49 5.50
C TYR A 44 20.05 6.44 5.95
N GLU A 45 21.25 6.84 6.40
CA GLU A 45 22.32 5.90 6.74
C GLU A 45 21.91 4.94 7.87
N THR A 46 21.22 5.46 8.89
CA THR A 46 20.73 4.67 10.02
C THR A 46 19.62 3.71 9.59
N LEU A 47 18.65 4.21 8.82
CA LEU A 47 17.51 3.40 8.37
C LEU A 47 17.94 2.36 7.32
N ALA A 48 18.90 2.66 6.46
CA ALA A 48 19.41 1.73 5.47
C ALA A 48 20.05 0.51 6.12
N LYS A 49 20.80 0.72 7.22
CA LYS A 49 21.38 -0.36 8.02
C LYS A 49 20.29 -1.25 8.66
N ALA A 50 19.19 -0.65 9.10
CA ALA A 50 18.10 -1.38 9.77
C ALA A 50 17.16 -2.12 8.79
N PHE A 51 16.78 -1.47 7.68
CA PHE A 51 15.67 -1.90 6.82
C PHE A 51 16.07 -2.27 5.39
N GLY A 52 17.33 -2.03 4.98
CA GLY A 52 17.82 -2.32 3.63
C GLY A 52 18.13 -3.80 3.35
N LYS A 53 18.17 -4.65 4.38
CA LYS A 53 18.47 -6.08 4.22
C LYS A 53 17.37 -6.79 3.43
N ASN A 54 17.77 -7.71 2.55
CA ASN A 54 16.88 -8.48 1.65
C ASN A 54 16.09 -7.59 0.67
N LYS A 55 16.56 -6.37 0.39
CA LYS A 55 15.94 -5.46 -0.56
C LYS A 55 16.85 -5.25 -1.77
N GLU A 56 16.26 -5.29 -2.96
CA GLU A 56 16.90 -4.79 -4.17
C GLU A 56 16.28 -3.40 -4.46
N ILE A 57 17.07 -2.33 -4.32
CA ILE A 57 16.54 -0.95 -4.31
C ILE A 57 17.23 -0.12 -5.41
N PRO A 58 16.47 0.59 -6.26
CA PRO A 58 17.01 1.48 -7.28
C PRO A 58 17.65 2.72 -6.64
N SER A 59 18.74 3.21 -7.20
CA SER A 59 19.49 4.35 -6.64
C SER A 59 18.67 5.64 -6.57
N GLN A 60 17.76 5.84 -7.54
CA GLN A 60 16.92 7.02 -7.70
C GLN A 60 16.03 7.29 -6.48
N TYR A 61 15.42 6.24 -5.92
CA TYR A 61 14.42 6.35 -4.85
C TYR A 61 14.86 5.70 -3.55
N LYS A 62 16.16 5.42 -3.41
CA LYS A 62 16.69 4.65 -2.27
C LYS A 62 16.34 5.25 -0.92
N LYS A 63 16.35 6.58 -0.79
CA LYS A 63 16.09 7.25 0.48
C LYS A 63 14.62 7.15 0.85
N GLN A 64 13.73 7.43 -0.10
CA GLN A 64 12.28 7.36 0.06
C GLN A 64 11.82 5.92 0.38
N ILE A 65 12.36 4.93 -0.35
CA ILE A 65 12.06 3.50 -0.13
C ILE A 65 12.49 3.06 1.27
N ILE A 66 13.73 3.38 1.67
CA ILE A 66 14.24 3.03 3.01
C ILE A 66 13.43 3.74 4.10
N TYR A 67 13.03 5.00 3.87
CA TYR A 67 12.22 5.75 4.83
C TYR A 67 10.84 5.14 4.99
N ALA A 68 10.16 4.82 3.88
CA ALA A 68 8.86 4.14 3.90
C ALA A 68 8.96 2.79 4.64
N LEU A 69 9.98 1.96 4.32
CA LEU A 69 10.22 0.68 5.00
C LEU A 69 10.39 0.80 6.53
N SER A 70 10.82 1.95 7.05
CA SER A 70 10.98 2.14 8.49
C SER A 70 9.66 2.11 9.28
N TYR A 71 8.51 2.27 8.60
CA TYR A 71 7.16 2.13 9.15
C TYR A 71 6.66 0.66 9.15
N PHE A 72 7.46 -0.27 8.62
CA PHE A 72 7.09 -1.68 8.41
C PHE A 72 8.20 -2.63 8.91
N PRO A 73 8.53 -2.65 10.21
CA PRO A 73 9.62 -3.49 10.72
C PRO A 73 9.38 -4.98 10.52
N GLU A 74 8.13 -5.42 10.41
CA GLU A 74 7.77 -6.79 10.08
C GLU A 74 8.28 -7.22 8.68
N LEU A 75 8.56 -6.25 7.79
CA LEU A 75 9.13 -6.49 6.46
C LEU A 75 10.66 -6.50 6.43
N THR A 76 11.33 -6.34 7.58
CA THR A 76 12.81 -6.31 7.67
C THR A 76 13.44 -7.53 7.01
N ASN A 77 12.89 -8.72 7.27
CA ASN A 77 13.40 -9.96 6.71
C ASN A 77 12.74 -10.37 5.38
N THR A 78 11.70 -9.67 4.93
CA THR A 78 11.00 -9.97 3.66
C THR A 78 11.85 -9.61 2.44
N SER A 79 11.89 -10.49 1.44
CA SER A 79 12.53 -10.21 0.16
C SER A 79 11.64 -9.31 -0.71
N ILE A 80 12.11 -8.10 -1.01
CA ILE A 80 11.37 -7.12 -1.83
C ILE A 80 12.32 -6.55 -2.88
N ARG A 81 11.91 -6.60 -4.13
CA ARG A 81 12.60 -5.97 -5.25
C ARG A 81 11.83 -4.75 -5.70
N PHE A 82 12.50 -3.62 -5.79
CA PHE A 82 11.98 -2.39 -6.34
C PHE A 82 12.58 -2.19 -7.73
N GLU A 83 11.75 -2.02 -8.75
CA GLU A 83 12.18 -1.82 -10.14
C GLU A 83 11.60 -0.51 -10.68
N VAL A 84 12.49 0.39 -11.12
CA VAL A 84 12.08 1.54 -11.92
C VAL A 84 12.03 1.12 -13.38
N ARG A 85 10.86 1.24 -14.01
CA ARG A 85 10.70 0.93 -15.44
C ARG A 85 9.65 1.82 -16.08
N LYS A 86 9.72 1.99 -17.39
CA LYS A 86 8.67 2.66 -18.15
C LYS A 86 7.52 1.66 -18.36
N SER A 87 6.35 1.92 -17.80
CA SER A 87 5.16 1.09 -17.99
C SER A 87 4.02 1.94 -18.57
N LYS A 88 2.92 1.29 -18.92
CA LYS A 88 1.65 1.94 -19.24
C LYS A 88 0.55 1.59 -18.23
N ASP A 89 0.87 0.74 -17.24
CA ASP A 89 -0.11 0.02 -16.43
C ASP A 89 -0.45 0.73 -15.11
N GLY A 90 0.23 1.83 -14.77
CA GLY A 90 0.01 2.59 -13.53
C GLY A 90 1.24 3.41 -13.12
N ILE A 91 1.14 4.16 -12.02
CA ILE A 91 2.30 4.91 -11.46
C ILE A 91 3.16 3.99 -10.59
N ILE A 92 2.54 3.07 -9.86
CA ILE A 92 3.20 2.10 -9.01
C ILE A 92 2.34 0.84 -8.91
N SER A 93 2.94 -0.32 -8.63
CA SER A 93 2.21 -1.55 -8.36
C SER A 93 3.04 -2.58 -7.60
N THR A 94 2.38 -3.40 -6.79
CA THR A 94 3.02 -4.47 -6.03
C THR A 94 2.42 -5.84 -6.31
N ARG A 95 3.28 -6.85 -6.47
CA ARG A 95 2.83 -8.23 -6.65
C ARG A 95 3.85 -9.25 -6.12
N PRO A 96 3.42 -10.45 -5.70
CA PRO A 96 4.32 -11.58 -5.55
C PRO A 96 4.96 -11.94 -6.91
N THR A 97 6.21 -12.37 -6.90
CA THR A 97 6.83 -12.95 -8.11
C THR A 97 6.16 -14.29 -8.45
N VAL A 98 6.00 -14.59 -9.75
CA VAL A 98 5.17 -15.72 -10.25
C VAL A 98 5.55 -17.07 -9.61
N GLY A 99 6.84 -17.36 -9.42
CA GLY A 99 7.31 -18.59 -8.78
C GLY A 99 7.26 -18.60 -7.24
N SER A 100 6.93 -17.47 -6.62
CA SER A 100 6.92 -17.34 -5.15
C SER A 100 5.55 -17.56 -4.52
N ILE A 101 4.45 -17.47 -5.29
CA ILE A 101 3.08 -17.57 -4.75
C ILE A 101 2.86 -18.89 -3.98
N PHE A 102 3.39 -19.99 -4.51
CA PHE A 102 3.29 -21.33 -3.90
C PHE A 102 4.30 -21.58 -2.77
N ARG A 103 5.23 -20.66 -2.51
CA ARG A 103 6.15 -20.76 -1.37
C ARG A 103 5.45 -20.31 -0.09
N ARG A 104 5.99 -20.76 1.05
CA ARG A 104 5.63 -20.19 2.37
C ARG A 104 5.88 -18.68 2.35
N SER A 105 5.04 -17.90 3.05
CA SER A 105 5.12 -16.43 3.08
C SER A 105 6.54 -15.92 3.36
N SER A 106 7.24 -16.53 4.33
CA SER A 106 8.63 -16.20 4.69
C SER A 106 9.67 -16.43 3.59
N LYS A 107 9.35 -17.18 2.52
CA LYS A 107 10.22 -17.43 1.37
C LYS A 107 9.71 -16.76 0.09
N ARG A 108 8.72 -15.88 0.19
CA ARG A 108 8.21 -15.13 -0.96
C ARG A 108 9.11 -13.96 -1.29
N THR A 109 9.10 -13.60 -2.57
CA THR A 109 9.77 -12.40 -3.07
C THR A 109 8.71 -11.55 -3.75
N TYR A 110 8.64 -10.30 -3.33
CA TYR A 110 7.71 -9.31 -3.84
C TYR A 110 8.41 -8.38 -4.81
N LEU A 111 7.68 -7.94 -5.82
CA LEU A 111 8.13 -6.96 -6.80
C LEU A 111 7.24 -5.72 -6.66
N VAL A 112 7.88 -4.59 -6.39
CA VAL A 112 7.30 -3.24 -6.44
C VAL A 112 7.82 -2.56 -7.70
N ILE A 113 6.93 -2.23 -8.62
CA ILE A 113 7.25 -1.55 -9.87
C ILE A 113 6.93 -0.08 -9.70
N ILE A 114 7.92 0.78 -9.92
CA ILE A 114 7.78 2.24 -9.91
C ILE A 114 7.87 2.73 -11.36
N ASP A 115 6.81 3.37 -11.85
CA ASP A 115 6.81 3.97 -13.17
C ASP A 115 7.28 5.43 -13.10
N ASP A 116 8.46 5.64 -13.65
CA ASP A 116 9.14 6.94 -13.70
C ASP A 116 9.11 7.58 -15.10
N SER A 117 8.06 7.29 -15.86
CA SER A 117 7.88 7.79 -17.21
C SER A 117 6.45 8.25 -17.45
N THR A 118 6.26 9.44 -17.98
CA THR A 118 4.95 9.89 -18.50
C THR A 118 4.67 9.33 -19.90
N ALA A 119 5.62 8.63 -20.53
CA ALA A 119 5.49 8.17 -21.92
C ALA A 119 4.33 7.19 -22.10
N GLY A 120 3.28 7.64 -22.80
CA GLY A 120 2.10 6.83 -23.11
C GLY A 120 1.01 6.85 -22.05
N ARG A 121 1.11 7.73 -21.05
CA ARG A 121 0.04 7.99 -20.06
C ARG A 121 -0.14 9.48 -19.82
N THR A 122 -1.34 9.85 -19.41
CA THR A 122 -1.69 11.21 -19.01
C THR A 122 -1.50 11.47 -17.52
N LEU A 123 -1.28 10.41 -16.72
CA LEU A 123 -0.93 10.52 -15.30
C LEU A 123 0.48 11.06 -15.13
N PRO A 124 0.74 11.83 -14.06
CA PRO A 124 2.08 12.32 -13.76
C PRO A 124 3.01 11.16 -13.37
N SER A 125 4.32 11.41 -13.46
CA SER A 125 5.35 10.46 -13.09
C SER A 125 5.46 10.31 -11.58
N PHE A 126 5.99 9.19 -11.09
CA PHE A 126 6.32 9.05 -9.67
C PHE A 126 7.30 10.14 -9.20
N SER A 127 8.27 10.52 -10.04
CA SER A 127 9.25 11.58 -9.76
C SER A 127 8.64 12.97 -9.58
N ASP A 128 7.46 13.23 -10.15
CA ASP A 128 6.83 14.56 -10.09
C ASP A 128 6.16 14.83 -8.72
N ALA A 129 5.93 13.77 -7.93
CA ALA A 129 5.45 13.91 -6.56
C ALA A 129 6.53 14.44 -5.63
N ASP A 130 6.13 15.19 -4.61
CA ASP A 130 7.05 15.60 -3.54
C ASP A 130 7.51 14.40 -2.71
N VAL A 131 8.60 14.57 -1.95
CA VAL A 131 9.16 13.50 -1.11
C VAL A 131 8.10 12.92 -0.15
N ASN A 132 7.20 13.77 0.34
CA ASN A 132 6.11 13.38 1.22
C ASN A 132 5.14 12.41 0.53
N GLY A 133 4.66 12.76 -0.67
CA GLY A 133 3.77 11.92 -1.47
C GLY A 133 4.44 10.63 -1.95
N GLN A 134 5.71 10.70 -2.35
CA GLN A 134 6.49 9.51 -2.72
C GLN A 134 6.57 8.49 -1.57
N VAL A 135 6.85 8.96 -0.34
CA VAL A 135 6.87 8.08 0.85
C VAL A 135 5.48 7.52 1.13
N GLY A 136 4.41 8.30 0.94
CA GLY A 136 3.04 7.87 1.19
C GLY A 136 2.61 6.72 0.30
N ILE A 137 2.75 6.88 -1.02
CA ILE A 137 2.38 5.80 -1.94
C ILE A 137 3.29 4.57 -1.80
N LEU A 138 4.58 4.75 -1.46
CA LEU A 138 5.43 3.62 -1.10
C LEU A 138 4.91 2.89 0.15
N GLY A 139 4.41 3.62 1.14
CA GLY A 139 3.75 3.05 2.32
C GLY A 139 2.53 2.20 1.98
N HIS A 140 1.65 2.73 1.13
CA HIS A 140 0.50 2.00 0.58
C HIS A 140 0.93 0.68 -0.10
N GLU A 141 1.96 0.71 -0.96
CA GLU A 141 2.47 -0.51 -1.60
C GLU A 141 3.06 -1.52 -0.60
N LEU A 142 3.72 -1.04 0.46
CA LEU A 142 4.21 -1.90 1.53
C LEU A 142 3.07 -2.51 2.35
N CYS A 143 1.94 -1.81 2.53
CA CYS A 143 0.73 -2.37 3.14
C CYS A 143 0.19 -3.57 2.36
N HIS A 144 0.24 -3.54 1.02
CA HIS A 144 -0.07 -4.73 0.22
C HIS A 144 0.87 -5.91 0.53
N ILE A 145 2.17 -5.67 0.69
CA ILE A 145 3.13 -6.74 1.04
C ILE A 145 2.81 -7.34 2.41
N VAL A 146 2.48 -6.51 3.40
CA VAL A 146 2.01 -6.98 4.72
C VAL A 146 0.78 -7.88 4.56
N TYR A 147 -0.22 -7.44 3.79
CA TYR A 147 -1.40 -8.25 3.51
C TYR A 147 -1.03 -9.58 2.83
N PHE A 148 -0.16 -9.55 1.82
CA PHE A 148 0.26 -10.75 1.11
C PHE A 148 1.06 -11.72 1.98
N ASN A 149 1.85 -11.22 2.95
CA ASN A 149 2.59 -12.04 3.91
C ASN A 149 1.65 -12.85 4.82
N ASN A 150 0.47 -12.32 5.10
CA ASN A 150 -0.56 -12.99 5.91
C ASN A 150 -1.44 -13.97 5.11
N CYS A 151 -1.27 -14.02 3.78
CA CYS A 151 -2.03 -14.93 2.92
C CYS A 151 -1.31 -16.28 2.69
N THR A 152 -2.08 -17.37 2.66
CA THR A 152 -1.60 -18.63 2.06
C THR A 152 -1.48 -18.49 0.54
N GLY A 153 -0.79 -19.43 -0.13
CA GLY A 153 -0.68 -19.40 -1.59
C GLY A 153 -2.04 -19.46 -2.28
N MET A 154 -2.94 -20.32 -1.77
CA MET A 154 -4.34 -20.38 -2.24
C MET A 154 -5.11 -19.10 -1.91
N GLY A 155 -4.83 -18.46 -0.78
CA GLY A 155 -5.39 -17.16 -0.43
C GLY A 155 -5.00 -16.06 -1.43
N LEU A 156 -3.74 -16.04 -1.89
CA LEU A 156 -3.29 -15.11 -2.93
C LEU A 156 -3.93 -15.37 -4.29
N ILE A 157 -4.16 -16.63 -4.65
CA ILE A 157 -4.87 -16.99 -5.88
C ILE A 157 -6.34 -16.51 -5.79
N GLY A 158 -7.01 -16.81 -4.67
CA GLY A 158 -8.37 -16.34 -4.40
C GLY A 158 -8.46 -14.82 -4.41
N LEU A 159 -7.45 -14.13 -3.88
CA LEU A 159 -7.34 -12.68 -3.93
C LEU A 159 -7.30 -12.19 -5.38
N GLY A 160 -6.46 -12.78 -6.23
CA GLY A 160 -6.38 -12.45 -7.65
C GLY A 160 -7.71 -12.64 -8.39
N VAL A 161 -8.47 -13.69 -8.06
CA VAL A 161 -9.83 -13.89 -8.60
C VAL A 161 -10.80 -12.82 -8.10
N ALA A 162 -10.76 -12.50 -6.80
CA ALA A 162 -11.62 -11.48 -6.20
C ALA A 162 -11.39 -10.07 -6.76
N HIS A 163 -10.18 -9.77 -7.23
CA HIS A 163 -9.80 -8.49 -7.85
C HIS A 163 -10.58 -8.18 -9.15
N VAL A 164 -11.25 -9.17 -9.76
CA VAL A 164 -12.15 -8.95 -10.91
C VAL A 164 -13.40 -8.17 -10.49
N SER A 165 -13.83 -8.30 -9.23
CA SER A 165 -14.97 -7.56 -8.71
C SER A 165 -14.57 -6.14 -8.34
N LYS A 166 -15.18 -5.16 -9.02
CA LYS A 166 -14.96 -3.74 -8.72
C LYS A 166 -15.21 -3.41 -7.24
N GLY A 167 -16.33 -3.87 -6.68
CA GLY A 167 -16.65 -3.58 -5.28
C GLY A 167 -15.69 -4.22 -4.28
N PHE A 168 -15.08 -5.37 -4.63
CA PHE A 168 -14.02 -5.96 -3.81
C PHE A 168 -12.74 -5.11 -3.90
N MET A 169 -12.32 -4.75 -5.10
CA MET A 169 -11.15 -3.91 -5.34
C MET A 169 -11.26 -2.58 -4.59
N ASP A 170 -12.39 -1.87 -4.74
CA ASP A 170 -12.61 -0.57 -4.09
C ASP A 170 -12.48 -0.67 -2.56
N ARG A 171 -12.97 -1.76 -1.95
CA ARG A 171 -12.81 -2.01 -0.50
C ARG A 171 -11.38 -2.41 -0.12
N PHE A 172 -10.69 -3.16 -0.98
CA PHE A 172 -9.31 -3.59 -0.74
C PHE A 172 -8.36 -2.40 -0.74
N GLU A 173 -8.49 -1.49 -1.70
CA GLU A 173 -7.71 -0.25 -1.77
C GLU A 173 -8.02 0.68 -0.58
N TYR A 174 -9.32 0.90 -0.28
CA TYR A 174 -9.73 1.69 0.88
C TYR A 174 -9.18 1.14 2.21
N ASN A 175 -9.19 -0.19 2.38
CA ASN A 175 -8.61 -0.81 3.57
C ASN A 175 -7.08 -0.66 3.60
N THR A 176 -6.41 -0.75 2.45
CA THR A 176 -4.97 -0.52 2.34
C THR A 176 -4.60 0.89 2.77
N ASP A 177 -5.34 1.91 2.29
CA ASP A 177 -5.19 3.30 2.73
C ASP A 177 -5.43 3.47 4.24
N SER A 178 -6.40 2.74 4.80
CA SER A 178 -6.68 2.79 6.25
C SER A 178 -5.50 2.27 7.07
N VAL A 179 -4.93 1.13 6.65
CA VAL A 179 -3.74 0.55 7.30
C VAL A 179 -2.55 1.49 7.19
N ASP A 180 -2.34 2.12 6.03
CA ASP A 180 -1.25 3.08 5.83
C ASP A 180 -1.37 4.30 6.77
N ILE A 181 -2.59 4.80 6.95
CA ILE A 181 -2.89 5.85 7.94
C ILE A 181 -2.59 5.37 9.35
N GLU A 182 -3.02 4.16 9.72
CA GLU A 182 -2.74 3.55 11.03
C GLU A 182 -1.24 3.34 11.30
N ARG A 183 -0.42 3.19 10.26
CA ARG A 183 1.05 3.17 10.38
C ARG A 183 1.67 4.54 10.64
N GLY A 184 0.90 5.63 10.55
CA GLY A 184 1.42 6.98 10.74
C GLY A 184 1.77 7.72 9.44
N LEU A 185 1.42 7.17 8.27
CA LEU A 185 1.72 7.74 6.95
C LEU A 185 0.57 8.56 6.35
N GLY A 186 -0.44 8.92 7.12
CA GLY A 186 -1.64 9.61 6.64
C GLY A 186 -1.38 10.99 6.06
N TYR A 187 -0.41 11.75 6.59
CA TYR A 187 -0.02 13.04 5.98
C TYR A 187 0.65 12.83 4.62
N GLN A 188 1.49 11.80 4.50
CA GLN A 188 2.20 11.42 3.29
C GLN A 188 1.21 10.91 2.22
N LEU A 189 0.29 10.02 2.60
CA LEU A 189 -0.77 9.52 1.74
C LEU A 189 -1.69 10.65 1.26
N ARG A 190 -2.01 11.61 2.13
CA ARG A 190 -2.74 12.83 1.74
C ARG A 190 -1.97 13.64 0.70
N SER A 191 -0.65 13.83 0.89
CA SER A 191 0.20 14.54 -0.08
C SER A 191 0.16 13.86 -1.46
N TRP A 192 0.27 12.53 -1.47
CA TRP A 192 0.13 11.74 -2.69
C TRP A 192 -1.21 11.96 -3.37
N LYS A 193 -2.33 11.85 -2.64
CA LYS A 193 -3.66 12.02 -3.23
C LYS A 193 -3.85 13.43 -3.80
N GLN A 194 -3.37 14.46 -3.13
CA GLN A 194 -3.41 15.84 -3.64
C GLN A 194 -2.61 16.00 -4.94
N PHE A 195 -1.44 15.36 -5.03
CA PHE A 195 -0.63 15.35 -6.26
C PHE A 195 -1.38 14.68 -7.42
N ILE A 196 -1.98 13.51 -7.17
CA ILE A 196 -2.77 12.77 -8.17
C ILE A 196 -4.00 13.56 -8.63
N ASP A 197 -4.73 14.17 -7.70
CA ASP A 197 -5.92 14.97 -8.02
C ASP A 197 -5.58 16.16 -8.92
N LYS A 198 -4.46 16.84 -8.65
CA LYS A 198 -3.94 17.91 -9.52
C LYS A 198 -3.61 17.39 -10.91
N GLY A 199 -2.97 16.22 -11.00
CA GLY A 199 -2.68 15.54 -12.27
C GLY A 199 -3.96 15.23 -13.07
N PHE A 200 -5.00 14.69 -12.41
CA PHE A 200 -6.30 14.42 -13.03
C PHE A 200 -7.01 15.71 -13.47
N MET A 201 -6.98 16.77 -12.67
CA MET A 201 -7.56 18.07 -13.03
C MET A 201 -6.91 18.64 -14.29
N ALA A 202 -5.56 18.61 -14.35
CA ALA A 202 -4.81 19.05 -15.52
C ALA A 202 -5.14 18.21 -16.77
N MET A 203 -5.30 16.89 -16.61
CA MET A 203 -5.70 16.00 -17.69
C MET A 203 -7.11 16.31 -18.22
N ARG A 204 -8.10 16.46 -17.33
CA ARG A 204 -9.50 16.74 -17.70
C ARG A 204 -9.67 18.08 -18.41
N ALA A 205 -8.77 19.03 -18.17
CA ALA A 205 -8.73 20.29 -18.90
C ALA A 205 -8.28 20.13 -20.37
N VAL A 206 -7.60 19.03 -20.71
CA VAL A 206 -6.98 18.80 -22.04
C VAL A 206 -7.64 17.65 -22.80
N GLN A 207 -8.22 16.65 -22.12
CA GLN A 207 -8.79 15.44 -22.74
C GLN A 207 -10.12 15.01 -22.11
N LYS A 208 -10.95 14.31 -22.90
CA LYS A 208 -12.19 13.70 -22.40
C LYS A 208 -11.90 12.56 -21.42
N PRO A 209 -12.80 12.31 -20.45
CA PRO A 209 -12.66 11.24 -19.46
C PRO A 209 -12.33 9.88 -20.09
N SER A 210 -11.33 9.18 -19.55
CA SER A 210 -10.89 7.85 -20.01
C SER A 210 -10.90 6.83 -18.87
N ASP A 211 -10.53 5.57 -19.14
CA ASP A 211 -10.44 4.54 -18.10
C ASP A 211 -9.50 4.89 -16.93
N GLN A 212 -8.57 5.82 -17.13
CA GLN A 212 -7.72 6.39 -16.08
C GLN A 212 -8.54 7.09 -14.97
N ASP A 213 -9.72 7.65 -15.27
CA ASP A 213 -10.64 8.23 -14.27
C ASP A 213 -11.20 7.18 -13.30
N LYS A 214 -11.05 5.88 -13.60
CA LYS A 214 -11.43 4.81 -12.67
C LYS A 214 -10.39 4.62 -11.57
N LEU A 215 -9.12 4.98 -11.77
CA LEU A 215 -8.09 4.95 -10.71
C LEU A 215 -8.38 6.00 -9.62
N ASP A 216 -8.79 7.21 -10.03
CA ASP A 216 -9.18 8.31 -9.14
C ASP A 216 -10.23 7.88 -8.10
N LYS A 217 -11.12 6.97 -8.49
CA LYS A 217 -12.26 6.52 -7.68
C LYS A 217 -11.98 5.35 -6.75
N ARG A 218 -10.82 4.67 -6.88
CA ARG A 218 -10.51 3.47 -6.10
C ARG A 218 -9.85 3.79 -4.76
N TYR A 219 -8.97 4.79 -4.75
CA TYR A 219 -8.27 5.25 -3.55
C TYR A 219 -9.15 6.19 -2.73
N MET A 220 -8.82 6.35 -1.44
CA MET A 220 -9.45 7.38 -0.63
C MET A 220 -9.24 8.78 -1.23
N SER A 221 -10.29 9.58 -1.23
CA SER A 221 -10.20 11.03 -1.42
C SER A 221 -9.50 11.70 -0.24
N VAL A 222 -8.97 12.90 -0.44
CA VAL A 222 -8.38 13.73 0.64
C VAL A 222 -9.33 13.84 1.84
N ALA A 223 -10.62 14.08 1.59
CA ALA A 223 -11.62 14.19 2.67
C ALA A 223 -11.80 12.87 3.44
N GLN A 224 -11.75 11.72 2.76
CA GLN A 224 -11.81 10.42 3.42
C GLN A 224 -10.55 10.14 4.25
N ILE A 225 -9.36 10.43 3.71
CA ILE A 225 -8.09 10.31 4.45
C ILE A 225 -8.15 11.16 5.73
N GLU A 226 -8.55 12.42 5.62
CA GLU A 226 -8.67 13.32 6.77
C GLU A 226 -9.72 12.85 7.78
N ALA A 227 -10.84 12.28 7.32
CA ALA A 227 -11.85 11.72 8.20
C ALA A 227 -11.34 10.48 8.97
N VAL A 228 -10.53 9.62 8.34
CA VAL A 228 -9.90 8.47 9.01
C VAL A 228 -8.83 8.93 9.99
N MET A 229 -7.95 9.85 9.59
CA MET A 229 -6.95 10.46 10.48
C MET A 229 -7.62 11.12 11.70
N ALA A 230 -8.72 11.86 11.51
CA ALA A 230 -9.45 12.50 12.60
C ALA A 230 -10.03 11.52 13.64
N LYS A 231 -10.30 10.28 13.23
CA LYS A 231 -10.79 9.21 14.12
C LYS A 231 -9.66 8.46 14.82
N SER A 232 -8.47 8.44 14.23
CA SER A 232 -7.30 7.74 14.75
C SER A 232 -6.67 8.46 15.95
N GLU A 233 -6.47 7.73 17.06
CA GLU A 233 -5.78 8.24 18.26
C GLU A 233 -4.37 8.75 17.95
N LEU A 234 -3.70 8.13 16.97
CA LEU A 234 -2.34 8.46 16.56
C LEU A 234 -2.21 9.91 16.08
N TYR A 235 -3.24 10.47 15.43
CA TYR A 235 -3.23 11.84 14.91
C TYR A 235 -3.96 12.84 15.81
N LYS A 236 -4.80 12.37 16.74
CA LYS A 236 -5.47 13.25 17.72
C LYS A 236 -4.47 13.93 18.65
N SER A 237 -3.39 13.23 19.03
CA SER A 237 -2.32 13.74 19.89
C SER A 237 -1.53 14.91 19.29
N LEU A 238 -1.68 15.17 17.98
CA LEU A 238 -0.97 16.21 17.24
C LEU A 238 -1.83 17.45 16.92
N ARG A 239 -3.13 17.44 17.26
CA ARG A 239 -3.93 18.66 17.15
C ARG A 239 -3.51 19.63 18.26
N PRO A 240 -3.26 20.91 17.96
CA PRO A 240 -3.14 21.93 19.00
C PRO A 240 -4.39 21.83 19.88
N LEU A 241 -4.21 21.80 21.21
CA LEU A 241 -5.32 22.05 22.12
C LEU A 241 -5.97 23.33 21.65
N LYS A 242 -7.28 23.29 21.35
CA LYS A 242 -8.03 24.52 21.08
C LYS A 242 -7.76 25.44 22.27
N SER A 243 -7.12 26.58 22.03
CA SER A 243 -7.09 27.65 23.04
C SER A 243 -8.54 28.04 23.27
N ASN A 244 -9.03 27.80 24.47
CA ASN A 244 -10.33 28.33 24.93
C ASN A 244 -10.30 29.85 24.97
#